data_AF-A0A536DLM9-F1
#
_entry.id   AF-A0A536DLM9-F1
#
_cell.length_a   1.000
_cell.length_b   1.000
_cell.length_c   1.000
_cell.angle_alpha   90.00
_cell.angle_beta   90.00
_cell.angle_gamma   90.00
#
_symmetry.space_group_name_H-M   'P 1'
#
loop_
_entity.id
_entity.type
_entity.pdbx_description
1 polymer ?
#
loop_
_entity_poly.entity_id
_entity_poly.type
_entity_poly.pdbx_seq_one_letter_code
_entity_poly.pdbx_strand_id
1 'polypeptide(L)'
;MTSTEVSLNPSLHAERSDAEGGSYRHATGQEDRRTMGAFKVLPRARSAHRRRTESTELYRVAGGLAVVAGLIHLYVAPAHFVEEGLAFGVFMLVVGAAQMVVGVAFLEEPTRAPVQATIIGTLLVVLLYLVSRTTGLPFGPHPGRPEGVDTVDVVSKATELTLLWVLLSLPHGERIRSRARS
;
A
#
# COMPACT_ATOMS: atom_id res chain seq x y z
N MET A 1 -49.20 -16.50 -47.24
CA MET A 1 -50.64 -16.58 -47.52
C MET A 1 -51.23 -17.67 -46.63
N THR A 2 -51.87 -17.27 -45.52
CA THR A 2 -53.11 -17.83 -44.97
C THR A 2 -53.40 -17.12 -43.65
N SER A 3 -54.35 -16.19 -43.72
CA SER A 3 -55.06 -15.64 -42.57
C SER A 3 -55.96 -16.73 -41.98
N THR A 4 -56.21 -16.69 -40.67
CA THR A 4 -57.36 -17.37 -40.08
C THR A 4 -57.98 -16.49 -39.00
N GLU A 5 -59.28 -16.26 -39.19
CA GLU A 5 -60.24 -15.47 -38.42
C GLU A 5 -60.34 -15.91 -36.95
N VAL A 6 -60.46 -14.99 -35.98
CA VAL A 6 -61.71 -14.43 -35.41
C VAL A 6 -62.77 -15.48 -35.05
N SER A 7 -63.03 -15.64 -33.75
CA SER A 7 -64.38 -15.90 -33.25
C SER A 7 -64.55 -15.36 -31.83
N LEU A 8 -65.69 -14.70 -31.64
CA LEU A 8 -66.10 -13.90 -30.50
C LEU A 8 -66.94 -14.72 -29.49
N ASN A 9 -67.19 -14.06 -28.34
CA ASN A 9 -68.47 -14.03 -27.62
C ASN A 9 -68.63 -14.98 -26.38
N PRO A 10 -69.60 -14.75 -25.48
CA PRO A 10 -69.62 -13.68 -24.46
C PRO A 10 -70.14 -14.10 -23.07
N SER A 11 -69.99 -13.18 -22.10
CA SER A 11 -70.97 -12.75 -21.09
C SER A 11 -71.79 -13.75 -20.24
N LEU A 12 -71.72 -13.49 -18.91
CA LEU A 12 -72.78 -13.57 -17.89
C LEU A 12 -73.09 -14.94 -17.23
N HIS A 13 -72.76 -15.03 -15.94
CA HIS A 13 -73.74 -15.42 -14.92
C HIS A 13 -73.49 -14.63 -13.62
N ALA A 14 -74.50 -13.85 -13.25
CA ALA A 14 -74.73 -13.37 -11.91
C ALA A 14 -75.56 -14.42 -11.16
N GLU A 15 -75.29 -14.66 -9.87
CA GLU A 15 -76.21 -14.33 -8.78
C GLU A 15 -75.72 -14.83 -7.41
N ARG A 16 -76.22 -14.13 -6.40
CA ARG A 16 -75.92 -14.16 -4.96
C ARG A 16 -76.49 -15.40 -4.27
N SER A 17 -75.96 -15.73 -3.09
CA SER A 17 -76.78 -16.05 -1.92
C SER A 17 -75.98 -15.90 -0.63
N ASP A 18 -76.64 -15.28 0.34
CA ASP A 18 -76.14 -14.71 1.59
C ASP A 18 -75.93 -15.71 2.74
N ALA A 19 -75.39 -15.15 3.85
CA ALA A 19 -75.52 -15.59 5.26
C ALA A 19 -74.49 -16.65 5.73
N GLU A 20 -73.82 -16.59 6.89
CA GLU A 20 -73.87 -15.81 8.13
C GLU A 20 -72.43 -15.71 8.70
N GLY A 21 -72.05 -14.67 9.43
CA GLY A 21 -72.06 -14.75 10.90
C GLY A 21 -70.65 -14.92 11.48
N GLY A 22 -69.98 -13.82 11.82
CA GLY A 22 -68.62 -13.89 12.37
C GLY A 22 -68.11 -12.54 12.89
N SER A 23 -68.82 -11.98 13.86
CA SER A 23 -68.37 -10.84 14.65
C SER A 23 -67.15 -11.21 15.49
N TYR A 24 -65.97 -10.70 15.14
CA TYR A 24 -64.90 -10.40 16.10
C TYR A 24 -64.32 -9.02 15.80
N ARG A 25 -64.68 -8.05 16.64
CA ARG A 25 -64.00 -6.76 16.75
C ARG A 25 -62.80 -6.89 17.70
N HIS A 26 -61.88 -5.95 17.50
CA HIS A 26 -60.77 -5.52 18.36
C HIS A 26 -59.47 -6.34 18.30
N ALA A 27 -58.49 -5.82 17.55
CA ALA A 27 -57.35 -5.17 18.19
C ALA A 27 -56.62 -4.28 17.18
N THR A 28 -56.59 -2.99 17.49
CA THR A 28 -55.71 -1.99 16.90
C THR A 28 -54.27 -2.36 17.23
N GLY A 29 -53.48 -2.67 16.20
CA GLY A 29 -52.06 -2.96 16.31
C GLY A 29 -51.33 -2.38 15.11
N GLN A 30 -51.48 -1.08 14.89
CA GLN A 30 -50.61 -0.30 14.01
C GLN A 30 -49.26 -0.13 14.73
N GLU A 31 -48.52 -1.21 14.91
CA GLU A 31 -47.12 -1.16 15.33
C GLU A 31 -46.26 -0.91 14.10
N ASP A 32 -46.08 0.37 13.84
CA ASP A 32 -44.79 1.00 13.55
C ASP A 32 -43.75 0.16 12.79
N ARG A 33 -44.09 -0.27 11.57
CA ARG A 33 -43.12 -0.82 10.58
C ARG A 33 -42.31 0.27 9.88
N ARG A 34 -42.04 1.38 10.56
CA ARG A 34 -41.16 2.45 10.08
C ARG A 34 -40.27 2.86 11.25
N THR A 35 -39.04 2.34 11.29
CA THR A 35 -37.84 2.87 11.98
C THR A 35 -36.99 1.86 12.76
N MET A 36 -36.95 0.58 12.40
CA MET A 36 -35.84 -0.27 12.90
C MET A 36 -35.29 -1.16 11.79
N GLY A 37 -34.08 -0.83 11.33
CA GLY A 37 -33.34 -1.68 10.41
C GLY A 37 -32.65 -0.97 9.26
N ALA A 38 -32.25 0.31 9.39
CA ALA A 38 -31.14 0.81 8.59
C ALA A 38 -29.86 0.07 9.02
N PHE A 39 -29.70 -1.14 8.50
CA PHE A 39 -28.57 -2.01 8.76
C PHE A 39 -27.30 -1.24 8.34
N LYS A 40 -26.54 -0.85 9.35
CA LYS A 40 -25.30 -0.06 9.32
C LYS A 40 -24.19 -0.84 8.58
N VAL A 41 -24.29 -1.02 7.26
CA VAL A 41 -23.38 -1.89 6.47
C VAL A 41 -22.28 -1.14 5.71
N LEU A 42 -22.20 0.20 5.77
CA LEU A 42 -21.14 0.94 5.05
C LEU A 42 -19.84 1.30 5.82
N PRO A 43 -19.40 0.66 6.93
CA PRO A 43 -18.08 1.00 7.51
C PRO A 43 -16.89 0.36 6.77
N ARG A 44 -17.06 -0.79 6.11
CA ARG A 44 -15.92 -1.52 5.50
C ARG A 44 -15.34 -0.82 4.26
N ALA A 45 -16.18 -0.39 3.31
CA ALA A 45 -15.72 0.22 2.06
C ALA A 45 -14.95 1.53 2.28
N ARG A 46 -15.43 2.38 3.19
CA ARG A 46 -14.74 3.65 3.56
C ARG A 46 -13.37 3.39 4.21
N SER A 47 -13.27 2.39 5.09
CA SER A 47 -12.01 2.02 5.73
C SER A 47 -10.97 1.47 4.75
N ALA A 48 -11.41 0.72 3.73
CA ALA A 48 -10.53 0.15 2.71
C ALA A 48 -10.00 1.23 1.76
N HIS A 49 -10.86 2.17 1.33
CA HIS A 49 -10.45 3.31 0.51
C HIS A 49 -9.43 4.20 1.24
N ARG A 50 -9.70 4.54 2.51
CA ARG A 50 -8.78 5.32 3.35
C ARG A 50 -7.42 4.65 3.57
N ARG A 51 -7.39 3.34 3.85
CA ARG A 51 -6.13 2.58 3.96
C ARG A 51 -5.33 2.58 2.64
N ARG A 52 -6.02 2.50 1.51
CA ARG A 52 -5.38 2.54 0.18
C ARG A 52 -4.78 3.92 -0.12
N THR A 53 -5.47 5.00 0.21
CA THR A 53 -4.95 6.37 0.03
C THR A 53 -3.77 6.63 0.95
N GLU A 54 -3.88 6.29 2.24
CA GLU A 54 -2.77 6.42 3.21
C GLU A 54 -1.54 5.60 2.76
N SER A 55 -1.73 4.37 2.28
CA SER A 55 -0.62 3.57 1.76
C SER A 55 0.03 4.23 0.54
N THR A 56 -0.77 4.80 -0.36
CA THR A 56 -0.27 5.49 -1.57
C THR A 56 0.54 6.73 -1.20
N GLU A 57 0.11 7.50 -0.21
CA GLU A 57 0.87 8.64 0.31
C GLU A 57 2.20 8.21 0.95
N LEU A 58 2.19 7.16 1.78
CA LEU A 58 3.40 6.60 2.38
C LEU A 58 4.41 6.12 1.32
N TYR A 59 3.94 5.50 0.25
CA TYR A 59 4.81 5.12 -0.87
C TYR A 59 5.41 6.35 -1.57
N ARG A 60 4.64 7.42 -1.78
CA ARG A 60 5.20 8.66 -2.36
C ARG A 60 6.25 9.30 -1.46
N VAL A 61 6.00 9.32 -0.15
CA VAL A 61 6.99 9.79 0.84
C VAL A 61 8.25 8.92 0.81
N ALA A 62 8.10 7.60 0.81
CA ALA A 62 9.21 6.67 0.67
C ALA A 62 9.97 6.89 -0.65
N GLY A 63 9.26 7.12 -1.74
CA GLY A 63 9.84 7.42 -3.05
C GLY A 63 10.69 8.68 -3.03
N GLY A 64 10.17 9.78 -2.47
CA GLY A 64 10.90 11.03 -2.30
C GLY A 64 12.14 10.87 -1.42
N LEU A 65 12.03 10.17 -0.29
CA LEU A 65 13.17 9.90 0.60
C LEU A 65 14.25 9.05 -0.09
N ALA A 66 13.85 8.03 -0.86
CA ALA A 66 14.79 7.21 -1.62
C ALA A 66 15.50 8.00 -2.72
N VAL A 67 14.79 8.90 -3.43
CA VAL A 67 15.41 9.81 -4.40
C VAL A 67 16.42 10.74 -3.71
N VAL A 68 16.06 11.35 -2.58
CA VAL A 68 16.98 12.23 -1.84
C VAL A 68 18.22 11.47 -1.37
N ALA A 69 18.05 10.28 -0.77
CA ALA A 69 19.17 9.44 -0.38
C ALA A 69 20.05 9.08 -1.58
N GLY A 70 19.42 8.69 -2.71
CA GLY A 70 20.12 8.33 -3.94
C GLY A 70 20.96 9.47 -4.47
N LEU A 71 20.43 10.70 -4.50
CA LEU A 71 21.16 11.90 -4.90
C LEU A 71 22.35 12.19 -3.98
N ILE A 72 22.23 11.98 -2.66
CA ILE A 72 23.34 12.18 -1.73
C ILE A 72 24.46 11.16 -2.00
N HIS A 73 24.14 9.88 -2.20
CA HIS A 73 25.13 8.85 -2.54
C HIS A 73 25.83 9.14 -3.87
N LEU A 74 25.07 9.57 -4.89
CA LEU A 74 25.65 10.00 -6.17
C LEU A 74 26.54 11.24 -6.03
N TYR A 75 26.16 12.17 -5.17
CA TYR A 75 26.94 13.37 -4.89
C TYR A 75 28.29 13.06 -4.21
N VAL A 76 28.33 12.12 -3.27
CA VAL A 76 29.58 11.74 -2.58
C VAL A 76 30.44 10.73 -3.36
N ALA A 77 29.89 10.06 -4.37
CA ALA A 77 30.59 9.04 -5.13
C ALA A 77 31.93 9.51 -5.75
N PRO A 78 32.06 10.71 -6.34
CA PRO A 78 33.33 11.21 -6.87
C PRO A 78 34.44 11.29 -5.82
N ALA A 79 34.13 11.76 -4.61
CA ALA A 79 35.09 11.81 -3.51
C ALA A 79 35.55 10.40 -3.13
N HIS A 80 34.63 9.43 -3.06
CA HIS A 80 34.96 8.03 -2.77
C HIS A 80 35.84 7.39 -3.87
N PHE A 81 35.66 7.77 -5.14
CA PHE A 81 36.57 7.33 -6.21
C PHE A 81 37.99 7.84 -6.02
N VAL A 82 38.15 9.09 -5.59
CA VAL A 82 39.44 9.78 -5.48
C VAL A 82 40.17 9.42 -4.20
N GLU A 83 39.45 9.39 -3.08
CA GLU A 83 40.03 9.29 -1.74
C GLU A 83 40.11 7.83 -1.25
N GLU A 84 39.15 6.99 -1.62
CA GLU A 84 39.02 5.63 -1.09
C GLU A 84 39.27 4.53 -2.14
N GLY A 85 39.06 4.87 -3.41
CA GLY A 85 39.38 4.04 -4.56
C GLY A 85 38.15 3.48 -5.28
N LEU A 86 38.43 2.72 -6.35
CA LEU A 86 37.42 2.32 -7.34
C LEU A 86 36.20 1.60 -6.72
N ALA A 87 36.44 0.65 -5.81
CA ALA A 87 35.37 -0.15 -5.22
C ALA A 87 34.37 0.71 -4.40
N PHE A 88 34.88 1.71 -3.67
CA PHE A 88 34.07 2.60 -2.84
C PHE A 88 33.24 3.55 -3.69
N GLY A 89 33.84 4.16 -4.71
CA GLY A 89 33.12 5.00 -5.66
C GLY A 89 32.04 4.23 -6.43
N VAL A 90 32.35 3.01 -6.91
CA VAL A 90 31.35 2.14 -7.57
C VAL A 90 30.24 1.75 -6.61
N PHE A 91 30.55 1.42 -5.37
CA PHE A 91 29.55 1.12 -4.36
C PHE A 91 28.56 2.29 -4.18
N MET A 92 29.07 3.51 -3.98
CA MET A 92 28.21 4.70 -3.86
C MET A 92 27.38 4.95 -5.12
N LEU A 93 27.96 4.75 -6.30
CA LEU A 93 27.24 4.87 -7.57
C LEU A 93 26.10 3.85 -7.68
N VAL A 94 26.35 2.58 -7.34
CA VAL A 94 25.36 1.49 -7.40
C VAL A 94 24.25 1.71 -6.38
N VAL A 95 24.59 2.07 -5.13
CA VAL A 95 23.61 2.38 -4.09
C VAL A 95 22.75 3.56 -4.50
N GLY A 96 23.40 4.64 -4.96
CA GLY A 96 22.71 5.85 -5.42
C GLY A 96 21.74 5.54 -6.57
N ALA A 97 22.20 4.84 -7.60
CA ALA A 97 21.37 4.45 -8.73
C ALA A 97 20.21 3.53 -8.32
N ALA A 98 20.46 2.53 -7.45
CA ALA A 98 19.42 1.64 -6.95
C ALA A 98 18.34 2.42 -6.18
N GLN A 99 18.75 3.38 -5.34
CA GLN A 99 17.84 4.24 -4.57
C GLN A 99 17.04 5.17 -5.49
N MET A 100 17.64 5.71 -6.56
CA MET A 100 16.91 6.47 -7.57
C MET A 100 15.86 5.62 -8.27
N VAL A 101 16.21 4.40 -8.69
CA VAL A 101 15.29 3.47 -9.38
C VAL A 101 14.10 3.11 -8.50
N VAL A 102 14.33 2.69 -7.24
CA VAL A 102 13.22 2.35 -6.33
C VAL A 102 12.43 3.58 -5.92
N GLY A 103 13.08 4.75 -5.83
CA GLY A 103 12.44 6.02 -5.55
C GLY A 103 11.43 6.40 -6.63
N VAL A 104 11.84 6.36 -7.90
CA VAL A 104 10.95 6.59 -9.05
C VAL A 104 9.85 5.52 -9.10
N ALA A 105 10.18 4.24 -8.89
CA ALA A 105 9.19 3.17 -8.89
C ALA A 105 8.09 3.38 -7.82
N PHE A 106 8.44 3.86 -6.63
CA PHE A 106 7.47 4.22 -5.60
C PHE A 106 6.62 5.44 -5.94
N LEU A 107 7.13 6.39 -6.72
CA LEU A 107 6.40 7.58 -7.15
C LEU A 107 5.41 7.26 -8.29
N GLU A 108 5.80 6.40 -9.22
CA GLU A 108 4.99 6.02 -10.39
C GLU A 108 3.95 4.95 -10.06
N GLU A 109 4.40 3.81 -9.53
CA GLU A 109 3.55 2.64 -9.29
C GLU A 109 3.91 1.94 -7.96
N PRO A 110 3.45 2.50 -6.83
CA PRO A 110 3.69 2.01 -5.46
C PRO A 110 3.62 0.49 -5.24
N THR A 111 2.74 -0.21 -5.96
CA THR A 111 2.47 -1.64 -5.78
C THR A 111 3.46 -2.57 -6.49
N ARG A 112 4.29 -2.05 -7.41
CA ARG A 112 5.24 -2.85 -8.19
C ARG A 112 6.65 -2.85 -7.60
N ALA A 113 6.97 -1.91 -6.72
CA ALA A 113 8.28 -1.79 -6.10
C ALA A 113 8.49 -2.85 -4.99
N PRO A 114 9.64 -3.56 -4.97
CA PRO A 114 9.91 -4.58 -3.95
C PRO A 114 10.34 -3.93 -2.62
N VAL A 115 9.36 -3.60 -1.75
CA VAL A 115 9.58 -2.99 -0.42
C VAL A 115 10.64 -3.75 0.40
N GLN A 116 10.58 -5.08 0.40
CA GLN A 116 11.53 -5.90 1.18
C GLN A 116 12.97 -5.72 0.68
N ALA A 117 13.19 -5.64 -0.63
CA ALA A 117 14.51 -5.44 -1.19
C ALA A 117 15.05 -4.05 -0.81
N THR A 118 14.20 -3.01 -0.86
CA THR A 118 14.57 -1.67 -0.40
C THR A 118 14.94 -1.68 1.09
N ILE A 119 14.13 -2.29 1.95
CA ILE A 119 14.43 -2.39 3.39
C ILE A 119 15.77 -3.08 3.62
N ILE A 120 15.99 -4.26 3.02
CA ILE A 120 17.23 -5.02 3.21
C ILE A 120 18.44 -4.24 2.69
N GLY A 121 18.33 -3.66 1.48
CA GLY A 121 19.41 -2.88 0.89
C GLY A 121 19.78 -1.65 1.73
N THR A 122 18.78 -0.87 2.16
CA THR A 122 19.01 0.30 3.01
C THR A 122 19.59 -0.09 4.37
N LEU A 123 19.12 -1.19 4.99
CA LEU A 123 19.72 -1.71 6.23
C LEU A 123 21.19 -2.10 6.05
N LEU A 124 21.54 -2.76 4.95
CA LEU A 124 22.94 -3.11 4.67
C LEU A 124 23.83 -1.87 4.53
N VAL A 125 23.35 -0.83 3.85
CA VAL A 125 24.07 0.44 3.71
C VAL A 125 24.26 1.13 5.07
N VAL A 126 23.21 1.17 5.90
CA VAL A 126 23.27 1.73 7.26
C VAL A 126 24.25 0.95 8.14
N LEU A 127 24.19 -0.38 8.11
CA LEU A 127 25.10 -1.24 8.88
C LEU A 127 26.55 -1.08 8.43
N LEU A 128 26.80 -1.05 7.12
CA LEU A 128 28.15 -0.83 6.59
C LEU A 128 28.72 0.52 7.05
N TYR A 129 27.90 1.58 6.98
CA TYR A 129 28.25 2.89 7.53
C TYR A 129 28.60 2.81 9.02
N LEU A 130 27.75 2.18 9.83
CA LEU A 130 28.01 2.01 11.26
C LEU A 130 29.34 1.30 11.51
N VAL A 131 29.64 0.23 10.78
CA VAL A 131 30.91 -0.50 10.90
C VAL A 131 32.09 0.41 10.56
N SER A 132 32.07 1.13 9.45
CA SER A 132 33.23 1.98 9.09
C SER A 132 33.44 3.13 10.07
N ARG A 133 32.37 3.65 10.69
CA ARG A 133 32.45 4.78 11.66
C ARG A 133 32.74 4.34 13.09
N THR A 134 32.62 3.06 13.43
CA THR A 134 32.82 2.56 14.81
C THR A 134 34.03 1.67 14.95
N THR A 135 34.18 0.67 14.08
CA THR A 135 35.29 -0.30 14.13
C THR A 135 36.28 -0.11 12.98
N GLY A 136 35.91 0.67 11.96
CA GLY A 136 36.63 0.73 10.70
C GLY A 136 36.33 -0.49 9.82
N LEU A 137 36.56 -0.34 8.51
CA LEU A 137 36.44 -1.45 7.56
C LEU A 137 37.72 -2.29 7.57
N PRO A 138 37.64 -3.62 7.36
CA PRO A 138 38.82 -4.48 7.31
C PRO A 138 39.66 -4.30 6.02
N PHE A 139 39.23 -3.44 5.11
CA PHE A 139 39.87 -3.12 3.82
C PHE A 139 39.77 -1.61 3.54
N GLY A 140 40.44 -1.14 2.49
CA GLY A 140 40.47 0.27 2.10
C GLY A 140 41.79 0.97 2.44
N PRO A 141 41.87 2.30 2.32
CA PRO A 141 43.10 3.07 2.55
C PRO A 141 43.60 3.01 4.00
N HIS A 142 42.68 2.87 4.96
CA HIS A 142 42.96 2.87 6.39
C HIS A 142 42.26 1.70 7.12
N PRO A 143 42.67 0.44 6.88
CA PRO A 143 41.98 -0.73 7.43
C PRO A 143 41.95 -0.75 8.97
N GLY A 144 40.80 -1.11 9.54
CA GLY A 144 40.57 -1.23 10.98
C GLY A 144 40.57 0.09 11.75
N ARG A 145 40.66 1.23 11.04
CA ARG A 145 40.58 2.56 11.64
C ARG A 145 39.19 3.15 11.37
N PRO A 146 38.46 3.60 12.41
CA PRO A 146 37.19 4.28 12.22
C PRO A 146 37.34 5.55 11.38
N GLU A 147 36.44 5.72 10.42
CA GLU A 147 36.33 6.92 9.58
C GLU A 147 35.65 8.07 10.36
N GLY A 148 35.90 9.31 9.90
CA GLY A 148 35.22 10.49 10.43
C GLY A 148 33.71 10.49 10.14
N VAL A 149 32.98 11.34 10.86
CA VAL A 149 31.56 11.58 10.60
C VAL A 149 31.41 12.99 10.05
N ASP A 150 30.91 13.09 8.82
CA ASP A 150 30.63 14.36 8.18
C ASP A 150 29.15 14.74 8.27
N THR A 151 28.86 16.03 8.08
CA THR A 151 27.47 16.52 8.08
C THR A 151 26.63 15.84 7.00
N VAL A 152 27.19 15.60 5.82
CA VAL A 152 26.51 14.93 4.70
C VAL A 152 26.15 13.49 5.06
N ASP A 153 27.02 12.80 5.81
CA ASP A 153 26.77 11.45 6.30
C ASP A 153 25.56 11.41 7.24
N VAL A 154 25.49 12.35 8.20
CA VAL A 154 24.38 12.44 9.14
C VAL A 154 23.05 12.68 8.41
N VAL A 155 23.04 13.59 7.44
CA VAL A 155 21.85 13.86 6.62
C VAL A 155 21.45 12.62 5.83
N SER A 156 22.41 11.97 5.16
CA SER A 156 22.18 10.72 4.42
C SER A 156 21.54 9.65 5.30
N LYS A 157 22.12 9.38 6.47
CA LYS A 157 21.63 8.33 7.37
C LYS A 157 20.28 8.69 7.99
N ALA A 158 20.04 9.96 8.33
CA ALA A 158 18.73 10.41 8.80
C ALA A 158 17.65 10.18 7.74
N THR A 159 17.93 10.50 6.47
CA THR A 159 17.01 10.24 5.35
C THR A 159 16.74 8.75 5.20
N GLU A 160 17.76 7.90 5.21
CA GLU A 160 17.62 6.44 5.08
C GLU A 160 16.87 5.79 6.26
N LEU A 161 17.14 6.23 7.48
CA LEU A 161 16.43 5.74 8.67
C LEU A 161 14.95 6.16 8.63
N THR A 162 14.67 7.37 8.15
CA THR A 162 13.28 7.83 7.93
C THR A 162 12.60 6.99 6.84
N LEU A 163 13.29 6.69 5.75
CA LEU A 163 12.80 5.79 4.70
C LEU A 163 12.44 4.40 5.29
N LEU A 164 13.34 3.81 6.07
CA LEU A 164 13.09 2.52 6.73
C LEU A 164 11.86 2.58 7.63
N TRP A 165 11.73 3.63 8.45
CA TRP A 165 10.58 3.82 9.31
C TRP A 165 9.26 3.91 8.52
N VAL A 166 9.24 4.66 7.42
CA VAL A 166 8.07 4.76 6.53
C VAL A 166 7.71 3.40 5.93
N LEU A 167 8.70 2.67 5.40
CA LEU A 167 8.47 1.36 4.77
C LEU A 167 7.99 0.31 5.78
N LEU A 168 8.52 0.31 7.00
CA LEU A 168 8.09 -0.60 8.08
C LEU A 168 6.70 -0.26 8.60
N SER A 169 6.26 1.00 8.45
CA SER A 169 4.91 1.45 8.83
C SER A 169 3.84 1.07 7.80
N LEU A 170 4.24 0.57 6.62
CA LEU A 170 3.28 0.10 5.61
C LEU A 170 2.49 -1.10 6.14
N PRO A 171 1.15 -1.12 5.93
CA PRO A 171 0.33 -2.25 6.34
C PRO A 171 0.77 -3.49 5.57
N HIS A 172 1.20 -4.52 6.29
CA HIS A 172 1.59 -5.80 5.69
C HIS A 172 0.32 -6.48 5.16
N GLY A 173 0.13 -6.46 3.84
CA GLY A 173 -0.91 -7.25 3.20
C GLY A 173 -0.64 -8.73 3.46
N GLU A 174 -1.61 -9.44 4.04
CA GLU A 174 -1.53 -10.89 4.20
C GLU A 174 -1.11 -11.52 2.88
N ARG A 175 0.02 -12.22 2.88
CA ARG A 175 0.54 -12.96 1.72
C ARG A 175 -0.62 -13.79 1.18
N ILE A 176 -1.00 -13.53 -0.07
CA ILE A 176 -1.97 -14.32 -0.80
C ILE A 176 -1.56 -15.78 -0.65
N ARG A 177 -2.43 -16.58 0.00
CA ARG A 177 -2.30 -18.03 0.07
C ARG A 177 -2.38 -18.60 -1.35
N SER A 178 -1.27 -18.58 -2.08
CA SER A 178 -1.07 -19.38 -3.29
C SER A 178 -0.73 -20.82 -2.88
N ARG A 179 -1.71 -21.50 -2.27
CA ARG A 179 -1.76 -22.96 -2.21
C ARG A 179 -3.21 -23.41 -2.13
N ALA A 180 -3.95 -23.10 -3.18
CA ALA A 180 -5.18 -23.80 -3.48
C ALA A 180 -5.09 -24.29 -4.91
N ARG A 181 -4.90 -25.61 -5.03
CA ARG A 181 -5.26 -26.47 -6.16
C ARG A 181 -4.36 -26.40 -7.41
N SER A 182 -3.43 -27.34 -7.46
CA SER A 182 -3.32 -28.30 -8.56
C SER A 182 -2.93 -29.65 -7.97
#